data_AF-A0A177VZB2-F1
#
_entry.id   AF-A0A177VZB2-F1
#
_cell.length_a   1.000
_cell.length_b   1.000
_cell.length_c   1.000
_cell.angle_alpha   90.00
_cell.angle_beta   90.00
_cell.angle_gamma   90.00
#
_symmetry.space_group_name_H-M   'P 1'
#
loop_
_entity.id
_entity.type
_entity.pdbx_description
1 polymer ?
#
loop_
_entity_poly.entity_id
_entity_poly.type
_entity_poly.pdbx_seq_one_letter_code
_entity_poly.pdbx_strand_id
1 'polypeptide(L)'
;MTIDELAIVPNDKESVETVSETESSLKAQNIPEVLDKDNQADDDAAQSSPTTPHPRDHSLTELKEESIVSSTATATRIYSEMDSIDPDSGTEYSDEPERKRLRIDEKYKTWKKTAMLIWNRIADHRAGNAFLKLSKEKRYSEVVKQPMSLDLVKTRIREGATKTTAEFHRDVIHILANAVMFNSEESELYSMAMEMRDYVDSEMRSLLVCTARGDGTRQ
;
A
#
# COMPACT_ATOMS: atom_id res chain seq x y z
N MET A 1 -49.20 -48.33 -5.50
CA MET A 1 -49.34 -49.35 -6.55
C MET A 1 -49.03 -48.65 -7.86
N THR A 2 -47.97 -48.88 -8.62
CA THR A 2 -46.80 -49.78 -8.52
C THR A 2 -45.82 -49.15 -9.52
N ILE A 3 -44.59 -48.86 -9.10
CA ILE A 3 -43.53 -48.31 -9.95
C ILE A 3 -42.76 -49.51 -10.47
N ASP A 4 -42.79 -49.75 -11.78
CA ASP A 4 -42.01 -50.80 -12.43
C ASP A 4 -40.72 -50.22 -13.01
N GLU A 5 -39.67 -50.94 -12.67
CA GLU A 5 -38.24 -50.68 -12.76
C GLU A 5 -37.71 -51.23 -14.09
N LEU A 6 -37.15 -50.37 -14.94
CA LEU A 6 -36.41 -50.82 -16.13
C LEU A 6 -34.92 -50.89 -15.81
N ALA A 7 -34.47 -52.14 -15.64
CA ALA A 7 -33.10 -52.52 -15.37
C ALA A 7 -32.19 -52.32 -16.60
N ILE A 8 -31.00 -51.83 -16.30
CA ILE A 8 -29.85 -51.71 -17.20
C ILE A 8 -29.23 -53.10 -17.37
N VAL A 9 -29.07 -53.53 -18.62
CA VAL A 9 -28.36 -54.77 -19.00
C VAL A 9 -26.85 -54.47 -19.11
N PRO A 10 -25.98 -55.19 -18.39
CA PRO A 10 -24.53 -55.12 -18.60
C PRO A 10 -24.11 -56.05 -19.74
N ASN A 11 -23.22 -55.57 -20.62
CA ASN A 11 -22.61 -56.38 -21.68
C ASN A 11 -21.16 -56.69 -21.30
N ASP A 12 -20.96 -57.85 -20.70
CA ASP A 12 -19.66 -58.52 -20.58
C ASP A 12 -19.44 -59.44 -21.78
N LYS A 13 -18.28 -59.29 -22.45
CA LYS A 13 -17.46 -60.37 -23.04
C LYS A 13 -16.01 -59.87 -23.05
N GLU A 14 -15.15 -60.40 -22.19
CA GLU A 14 -14.14 -61.45 -22.47
C GLU A 14 -13.28 -61.15 -23.72
N SER A 15 -11.97 -61.40 -23.77
CA SER A 15 -10.87 -61.79 -22.87
C SER A 15 -9.62 -61.87 -23.77
N VAL A 16 -8.46 -62.18 -23.17
CA VAL A 16 -7.18 -62.64 -23.77
C VAL A 16 -6.10 -61.54 -23.73
N GLU A 17 -5.34 -61.45 -22.62
CA GLU A 17 -4.09 -62.18 -22.27
C GLU A 17 -2.84 -61.59 -22.95
N THR A 18 -2.00 -60.88 -22.17
CA THR A 18 -0.63 -61.27 -21.70
C THR A 18 0.37 -61.32 -22.86
N VAL A 19 1.47 -60.56 -22.88
CA VAL A 19 2.76 -60.61 -22.13
C VAL A 19 3.54 -59.37 -22.64
N SER A 20 4.59 -58.78 -22.05
CA SER A 20 5.67 -59.20 -21.16
C SER A 20 6.43 -57.94 -20.71
N GLU A 21 7.02 -58.02 -19.52
CA GLU A 21 8.06 -57.13 -19.01
C GLU A 21 9.28 -57.04 -19.94
N THR A 22 9.95 -55.88 -19.98
CA THR A 22 11.42 -55.79 -19.93
C THR A 22 11.84 -54.40 -19.43
N GLU A 23 12.51 -54.35 -18.28
CA GLU A 23 13.48 -53.30 -17.97
C GLU A 23 14.66 -53.37 -18.96
N SER A 24 15.21 -52.23 -19.39
CA SER A 24 16.65 -51.94 -19.27
C SER A 24 16.99 -50.53 -19.75
N SER A 25 17.62 -49.79 -18.83
CA SER A 25 18.66 -48.76 -18.96
C SER A 25 19.35 -48.60 -20.33
N LEU A 26 19.67 -47.35 -20.71
CA LEU A 26 21.03 -46.93 -21.13
C LEU A 26 21.15 -45.39 -21.32
N LYS A 27 22.30 -44.88 -20.87
CA LYS A 27 22.84 -43.50 -20.96
C LYS A 27 23.29 -43.13 -22.38
N ALA A 28 23.32 -41.83 -22.69
CA ALA A 28 24.39 -41.15 -23.45
C ALA A 28 24.25 -39.62 -23.20
N GLN A 29 25.20 -38.91 -22.56
CA GLN A 29 26.47 -38.37 -23.09
C GLN A 29 26.26 -37.42 -24.29
N ASN A 30 26.39 -36.10 -24.09
CA ASN A 30 27.61 -35.26 -24.16
C ASN A 30 27.97 -34.86 -25.61
N ILE A 31 28.69 -33.72 -25.74
CA ILE A 31 29.45 -33.18 -26.90
C ILE A 31 28.79 -31.94 -27.55
N PRO A 32 29.52 -30.82 -27.85
CA PRO A 32 30.72 -30.28 -27.20
C PRO A 32 30.70 -28.74 -27.00
N GLU A 33 31.64 -28.30 -26.16
CA GLU A 33 32.25 -26.97 -26.10
C GLU A 33 33.17 -26.74 -27.30
N VAL A 34 33.12 -25.55 -27.92
CA VAL A 34 34.24 -25.01 -28.70
C VAL A 34 34.39 -23.51 -28.45
N LEU A 35 35.60 -23.19 -27.99
CA LEU A 35 36.18 -21.88 -27.78
C LEU A 35 36.36 -21.10 -29.09
N ASP A 36 36.31 -19.77 -28.99
CA ASP A 36 37.35 -18.83 -29.45
C ASP A 36 36.99 -17.45 -28.87
N LYS A 37 37.68 -16.95 -27.83
CA LYS A 37 39.00 -16.31 -27.78
C LYS A 37 39.07 -14.90 -28.39
N ASP A 38 39.26 -13.98 -27.44
CA ASP A 38 40.25 -12.90 -27.43
C ASP A 38 40.00 -11.60 -28.21
N ASN A 39 40.60 -10.57 -27.58
CA ASN A 39 40.85 -9.19 -27.98
C ASN A 39 39.70 -8.18 -27.78
N GLN A 40 39.90 -7.03 -27.14
CA GLN A 40 41.06 -6.42 -26.51
C GLN A 40 40.49 -5.20 -25.77
N ALA A 41 40.92 -4.96 -24.53
CA ALA A 41 40.75 -3.67 -23.88
C ALA A 41 41.77 -2.70 -24.45
N ASP A 42 41.35 -1.51 -24.88
CA ASP A 42 42.23 -0.36 -24.94
C ASP A 42 41.45 0.90 -24.50
N ASP A 43 42.06 1.54 -23.51
CA ASP A 43 41.73 2.83 -22.94
C ASP A 43 41.64 3.91 -24.01
N ASP A 44 40.67 4.82 -23.88
CA ASP A 44 40.98 6.21 -24.24
C ASP A 44 40.40 7.20 -23.23
N ALA A 45 41.33 7.97 -22.71
CA ALA A 45 41.17 8.93 -21.64
C ALA A 45 40.79 10.27 -22.23
N ALA A 46 39.64 10.82 -21.82
CA ALA A 46 39.35 12.24 -21.97
C ALA A 46 39.27 12.88 -20.59
N GLN A 47 40.43 13.22 -20.04
CA GLN A 47 40.58 14.23 -18.99
C GLN A 47 41.11 15.52 -19.61
N SER A 48 40.32 16.58 -19.54
CA SER A 48 40.82 17.96 -19.54
C SER A 48 40.17 18.71 -18.38
N SER A 49 40.94 18.90 -17.31
CA SER A 49 40.67 19.80 -16.17
C SER A 49 40.99 21.26 -16.56
N PRO A 50 41.00 22.25 -15.65
CA PRO A 50 39.98 22.76 -14.70
C PRO A 50 39.74 24.29 -14.92
N THR A 51 38.74 24.93 -14.29
CA THR A 51 38.82 26.33 -13.78
C THR A 51 37.60 26.66 -12.89
N THR A 52 37.84 26.77 -11.59
CA THR A 52 37.21 27.74 -10.64
C THR A 52 38.34 28.71 -10.25
N PRO A 53 38.14 29.99 -9.89
CA PRO A 53 37.14 30.55 -8.94
C PRO A 53 36.54 31.88 -9.49
N HIS A 54 35.73 32.74 -8.86
CA HIS A 54 35.65 33.31 -7.52
C HIS A 54 34.40 34.25 -7.51
N PRO A 55 33.87 34.66 -6.34
CA PRO A 55 32.63 35.41 -6.17
C PRO A 55 32.84 36.92 -6.36
N ARG A 56 31.75 37.65 -6.59
CA ARG A 56 31.69 39.08 -6.27
C ARG A 56 30.35 39.46 -5.65
N ASP A 57 30.54 40.24 -4.61
CA ASP A 57 29.68 40.81 -3.60
C ASP A 57 29.12 42.17 -4.10
N HIS A 58 28.37 42.84 -3.22
CA HIS A 58 27.92 44.25 -3.27
C HIS A 58 26.61 44.52 -4.05
N SER A 59 25.65 45.31 -3.59
CA SER A 59 25.40 46.05 -2.33
C SER A 59 23.98 46.67 -2.43
N LEU A 60 23.49 47.09 -1.26
CA LEU A 60 22.28 47.85 -0.92
C LEU A 60 21.64 48.79 -1.97
N THR A 61 20.31 48.92 -1.86
CA THR A 61 19.49 50.18 -1.75
C THR A 61 18.04 49.69 -1.55
N GLU A 62 17.34 49.79 -0.42
CA GLU A 62 16.83 50.90 0.42
C GLU A 62 15.98 51.96 -0.29
N LEU A 63 14.85 52.29 0.39
CA LEU A 63 13.83 53.35 0.25
C LEU A 63 12.43 52.82 -0.17
N LYS A 64 11.48 52.62 0.77
CA LYS A 64 10.54 53.59 1.42
C LYS A 64 9.42 54.05 0.45
N GLU A 65 8.13 54.18 0.79
CA GLU A 65 7.38 54.47 2.03
C GLU A 65 5.86 54.15 1.74
N GLU A 66 5.08 53.61 2.70
CA GLU A 66 3.95 54.25 3.47
C GLU A 66 2.79 54.80 2.59
N SER A 67 1.48 54.78 2.88
CA SER A 67 0.64 54.72 4.08
C SER A 67 -0.84 54.67 3.60
N ILE A 68 -1.79 54.19 4.42
CA ILE A 68 -3.06 54.88 4.73
C ILE A 68 -3.59 54.32 6.07
N VAL A 69 -3.74 55.24 7.01
CA VAL A 69 -4.33 55.12 8.35
C VAL A 69 -5.86 55.32 8.32
N SER A 70 -6.58 54.74 9.27
CA SER A 70 -7.71 55.44 9.90
C SER A 70 -7.97 54.93 11.32
N SER A 71 -7.91 55.87 12.25
CA SER A 71 -8.07 55.75 13.70
C SER A 71 -9.53 55.99 14.11
N THR A 72 -9.95 55.47 15.26
CA THR A 72 -10.66 56.26 16.29
C THR A 72 -10.48 55.62 17.66
N ALA A 73 -9.87 56.38 18.58
CA ALA A 73 -9.80 56.09 20.01
C ALA A 73 -11.04 56.66 20.73
N THR A 74 -11.47 55.98 21.80
CA THR A 74 -12.13 56.66 22.92
C THR A 74 -11.81 55.93 24.21
N ALA A 75 -11.08 56.61 25.09
CA ALA A 75 -10.80 56.21 26.45
C ALA A 75 -11.69 57.01 27.42
N THR A 76 -12.37 56.31 28.31
CA THR A 76 -13.00 56.76 29.56
C THR A 76 -13.40 55.50 30.31
N ARG A 77 -13.33 55.33 31.64
CA ARG A 77 -12.90 56.14 32.78
C ARG A 77 -12.92 55.18 33.98
N ILE A 78 -11.96 55.35 34.89
CA ILE A 78 -11.87 54.65 36.18
C ILE A 78 -13.13 54.91 37.03
N TYR A 79 -13.70 53.86 37.63
CA TYR A 79 -14.25 53.86 39.00
C TYR A 79 -14.18 52.44 39.60
N SER A 80 -13.60 52.39 40.79
CA SER A 80 -13.53 51.29 41.75
C SER A 80 -14.90 51.03 42.37
N GLU A 81 -15.26 49.77 42.68
CA GLU A 81 -15.58 49.34 44.04
C GLU A 81 -15.77 47.81 44.09
N MET A 82 -15.40 47.26 45.24
CA MET A 82 -15.34 45.86 45.61
C MET A 82 -16.67 45.46 46.26
N ASP A 83 -17.25 44.32 45.90
CA ASP A 83 -17.86 43.40 46.89
C ASP A 83 -18.36 42.08 46.31
N SER A 84 -18.33 41.06 47.17
CA SER A 84 -19.09 39.79 47.12
C SER A 84 -18.46 38.55 46.45
N ILE A 85 -17.66 37.86 47.26
CA ILE A 85 -17.67 36.40 47.55
C ILE A 85 -18.55 35.53 46.62
N ASP A 86 -17.89 34.62 45.89
CA ASP A 86 -18.31 33.22 45.71
C ASP A 86 -17.05 32.34 45.45
N PRO A 87 -16.61 31.49 46.40
CA PRO A 87 -15.56 30.51 46.19
C PRO A 87 -16.19 29.16 45.81
N ASP A 88 -16.98 29.12 44.74
CA ASP A 88 -17.36 27.86 44.08
C ASP A 88 -17.70 28.11 42.62
N SER A 89 -16.70 28.53 41.85
CA SER A 89 -16.76 28.44 40.40
C SER A 89 -15.54 27.67 39.97
N GLY A 90 -15.68 26.34 40.02
CA GLY A 90 -14.80 25.41 39.33
C GLY A 90 -14.70 25.88 37.89
N THR A 91 -13.66 26.66 37.62
CA THR A 91 -13.30 27.10 36.28
C THR A 91 -13.01 25.81 35.53
N GLU A 92 -13.99 25.33 34.77
CA GLU A 92 -13.78 24.43 33.66
C GLU A 92 -12.92 25.19 32.65
N TYR A 93 -11.61 25.19 32.89
CA TYR A 93 -10.63 25.41 31.84
C TYR A 93 -10.92 24.35 30.78
N SER A 94 -11.46 24.80 29.66
CA SER A 94 -11.98 23.94 28.61
C SER A 94 -10.81 23.27 27.86
N ASP A 95 -10.31 22.16 28.41
CA ASP A 95 -9.33 21.22 27.79
C ASP A 95 -9.89 20.47 26.57
N GLU A 96 -10.98 20.96 25.98
CA GLU A 96 -11.64 20.33 24.85
C GLU A 96 -10.75 20.11 23.60
N PRO A 97 -9.84 21.03 23.19
CA PRO A 97 -8.97 20.78 22.05
C PRO A 97 -7.94 19.67 22.32
N GLU A 98 -7.41 19.58 23.54
CA GLU A 98 -6.45 18.52 23.93
C GLU A 98 -7.15 17.16 24.05
N ARG A 99 -8.33 17.11 24.69
CA ARG A 99 -9.16 15.90 24.75
C ARG A 99 -9.55 15.39 23.36
N LYS A 100 -9.90 16.28 22.42
CA LYS A 100 -10.21 15.91 21.03
C LYS A 100 -8.99 15.34 20.31
N ARG A 101 -7.81 15.95 20.46
CA ARG A 101 -6.56 15.45 19.87
C ARG A 101 -6.23 14.04 20.36
N LEU A 102 -6.27 13.81 21.67
CA LEU A 102 -6.03 12.50 22.27
C LEU A 102 -7.01 11.43 21.77
N ARG A 103 -8.30 11.77 21.62
CA ARG A 103 -9.32 10.87 21.06
C ARG A 103 -9.05 10.51 19.60
N ILE A 104 -8.61 11.47 18.78
CA ILE A 104 -8.24 11.22 17.38
C ILE A 104 -7.04 10.28 17.31
N ASP A 105 -6.03 10.49 18.16
CA ASP A 105 -4.84 9.64 18.21
C ASP A 105 -5.17 8.20 18.64
N GLU A 106 -6.04 8.01 19.63
CA GLU A 106 -6.47 6.66 20.05
C GLU A 106 -7.33 5.95 18.99
N LYS A 107 -8.22 6.68 18.32
CA LYS A 107 -8.98 6.15 17.17
C LYS A 107 -8.04 5.73 16.04
N TYR A 108 -7.05 6.55 15.72
CA TYR A 108 -6.05 6.24 14.70
C TYR A 108 -5.19 5.04 15.08
N LYS A 109 -4.71 4.93 16.33
CA LYS A 109 -3.96 3.76 16.81
C LYS A 109 -4.78 2.46 16.68
N THR A 110 -6.06 2.52 17.05
CA THR A 110 -6.97 1.37 16.95
C THR A 110 -7.19 0.98 15.49
N TRP A 111 -7.50 1.96 14.63
CA TRP A 111 -7.65 1.73 13.20
C TRP A 111 -6.37 1.15 12.58
N LYS A 112 -5.20 1.70 12.91
CA LYS A 112 -3.89 1.25 12.41
C LYS A 112 -3.63 -0.21 12.75
N LYS A 113 -3.96 -0.67 13.97
CA LYS A 113 -3.84 -2.09 14.35
C LYS A 113 -4.72 -2.98 13.47
N THR A 114 -5.98 -2.60 13.28
CA THR A 114 -6.92 -3.34 12.43
C THR A 114 -6.50 -3.35 10.96
N ALA A 115 -6.07 -2.20 10.42
CA ALA A 115 -5.56 -2.09 9.06
C ALA A 115 -4.34 -2.97 8.84
N MET A 116 -3.41 -3.03 9.81
CA MET A 116 -2.24 -3.91 9.75
C MET A 116 -2.62 -5.40 9.82
N LEU A 117 -3.66 -5.78 10.57
CA LEU A 117 -4.17 -7.15 10.59
C LEU A 117 -4.69 -7.57 9.21
N ILE A 118 -5.51 -6.72 8.58
CA ILE A 118 -6.03 -6.97 7.24
C ILE A 118 -4.91 -6.97 6.19
N TRP A 119 -3.97 -6.05 6.30
CA TRP A 119 -2.79 -6.04 5.43
C TRP A 119 -2.02 -7.37 5.50
N ASN A 120 -1.81 -7.92 6.71
CA ASN A 120 -1.15 -9.23 6.86
C ASN A 120 -1.94 -10.34 6.15
N ARG A 121 -3.27 -10.39 6.30
CA ARG A 121 -4.11 -11.38 5.61
C ARG A 121 -4.01 -11.28 4.08
N ILE A 122 -3.98 -10.07 3.55
CA ILE A 122 -3.80 -9.82 2.12
C ILE A 122 -2.40 -10.26 1.67
N ALA A 123 -1.36 -9.97 2.45
CA ALA A 123 0.01 -10.37 2.15
C ALA A 123 0.23 -11.90 2.23
N ASP A 124 -0.43 -12.57 3.17
CA ASP A 124 -0.36 -14.02 3.41
C ASP A 124 -1.26 -14.82 2.46
N HIS A 125 -2.10 -14.16 1.66
CA HIS A 125 -2.87 -14.80 0.59
C HIS A 125 -1.92 -15.53 -0.38
N ARG A 126 -2.36 -16.66 -0.96
CA ARG A 126 -1.54 -17.45 -1.91
C ARG A 126 -0.95 -16.59 -3.03
N ALA A 127 -1.74 -15.66 -3.56
CA ALA A 127 -1.32 -14.71 -4.59
C ALA A 127 -0.67 -13.41 -4.05
N GLY A 128 -0.75 -13.15 -2.73
CA GLY A 128 -0.32 -11.89 -2.12
C GLY A 128 1.17 -11.60 -2.32
N ASN A 129 2.02 -12.64 -2.25
CA ASN A 129 3.46 -12.50 -2.43
C ASN A 129 3.86 -11.92 -3.80
N ALA A 130 3.06 -12.14 -4.85
CA ALA A 130 3.31 -11.58 -6.18
C ALA A 130 3.23 -10.04 -6.21
N PHE A 131 2.51 -9.43 -5.26
CA PHE A 131 2.25 -7.99 -5.20
C PHE A 131 2.97 -7.30 -4.05
N LEU A 132 3.87 -8.01 -3.35
CA LEU A 132 4.56 -7.50 -2.18
C LEU A 132 5.51 -6.34 -2.55
N LYS A 133 6.24 -6.50 -3.66
CA LYS A 133 7.26 -5.57 -4.16
C LYS A 133 6.91 -5.07 -5.55
N LEU A 134 7.43 -3.89 -5.89
CA LEU A 134 7.32 -3.35 -7.24
C LEU A 134 8.05 -4.23 -8.25
N SER A 135 7.53 -4.29 -9.48
CA SER A 135 8.25 -4.93 -10.59
C SER A 135 9.57 -4.19 -10.85
N LYS A 136 10.62 -4.97 -11.12
CA LYS A 136 11.96 -4.47 -11.48
C LYS A 136 12.12 -4.30 -12.98
N GLU A 137 11.10 -4.65 -13.76
CA GLU A 137 11.16 -4.54 -15.21
C GLU A 137 11.27 -3.08 -15.63
N LYS A 138 12.23 -2.79 -16.53
CA LYS A 138 12.45 -1.43 -17.03
C LYS A 138 11.18 -0.83 -17.65
N ARG A 139 10.43 -1.65 -18.40
CA ARG A 139 9.17 -1.26 -19.05
C ARG A 139 8.08 -0.89 -18.04
N TYR A 140 8.10 -1.47 -16.83
CA TYR A 140 7.10 -1.18 -15.81
C TYR A 140 7.07 0.30 -15.44
N SER A 141 8.24 0.91 -15.23
CA SER A 141 8.35 2.34 -14.92
C SER A 141 7.96 3.27 -16.07
N GLU A 142 8.04 2.77 -17.32
CA GLU A 142 7.63 3.53 -18.51
C GLU A 142 6.11 3.54 -18.67
N VAL A 143 5.44 2.43 -18.32
CA VAL A 143 3.99 2.24 -18.50
C VAL A 143 3.20 2.66 -17.25
N VAL A 144 3.58 2.15 -16.06
CA VAL A 144 2.88 2.37 -14.80
C VAL A 144 3.34 3.69 -14.17
N LYS A 145 2.46 4.69 -14.20
CA LYS A 145 2.77 6.06 -13.74
C LYS A 145 2.76 6.23 -12.22
N GLN A 146 2.01 5.39 -11.52
CA GLN A 146 1.92 5.42 -10.06
C GLN A 146 2.18 4.01 -9.53
N PRO A 147 3.47 3.64 -9.37
CA PRO A 147 3.84 2.37 -8.78
C PRO A 147 3.29 2.25 -7.35
N MET A 148 2.72 1.09 -7.02
CA MET A 148 2.28 0.76 -5.66
C MET A 148 2.53 -0.73 -5.42
N SER A 149 2.88 -1.10 -4.19
CA SER A 149 3.04 -2.50 -3.75
C SER A 149 2.57 -2.66 -2.31
N LEU A 150 2.35 -3.88 -1.84
CA LEU A 150 1.89 -4.10 -0.47
C LEU A 150 2.93 -3.60 0.55
N ASP A 151 4.23 -3.72 0.29
CA ASP A 151 5.28 -3.13 1.15
C ASP A 151 5.18 -1.60 1.25
N LEU A 152 4.85 -0.92 0.15
CA LEU A 152 4.66 0.52 0.15
C LEU A 152 3.39 0.89 0.93
N VAL A 153 2.29 0.16 0.75
CA VAL A 153 1.05 0.36 1.52
C VAL A 153 1.30 0.15 3.02
N LYS A 154 2.05 -0.90 3.40
CA LYS A 154 2.47 -1.15 4.77
C LYS A 154 3.20 0.06 5.35
N THR A 155 4.15 0.59 4.59
CA THR A 155 4.96 1.74 5.00
C THR A 155 4.10 2.98 5.17
N ARG A 156 3.19 3.25 4.23
CA ARG A 156 2.24 4.38 4.30
C ARG A 156 1.32 4.31 5.52
N ILE A 157 0.86 3.11 5.91
CA ILE A 157 0.09 2.91 7.15
C ILE A 157 0.97 3.15 8.39
N ARG A 158 2.22 2.65 8.39
CA ARG A 158 3.14 2.84 9.52
C ARG A 158 3.47 4.30 9.76
N GLU A 159 3.75 5.03 8.69
CA GLU A 159 4.14 6.45 8.71
C GLU A 159 2.93 7.39 8.83
N GLY A 160 1.71 6.86 8.71
CA GLY A 160 0.47 7.64 8.80
C GLY A 160 0.18 8.51 7.60
N ALA A 161 0.73 8.16 6.44
CA ALA A 161 0.30 8.70 5.15
C ALA A 161 -1.08 8.16 4.74
N THR A 162 -1.43 6.96 5.20
CA THR A 162 -2.78 6.37 5.07
C THR A 162 -3.42 6.38 6.45
N LYS A 163 -4.56 7.06 6.61
CA LYS A 163 -5.25 7.24 7.91
C LYS A 163 -6.69 6.72 7.92
N THR A 164 -7.22 6.39 6.75
CA THR A 164 -8.60 5.97 6.58
C THR A 164 -8.70 4.65 5.83
N THR A 165 -9.79 3.92 6.07
CA THR A 165 -10.09 2.67 5.36
C THR A 165 -10.20 2.88 3.85
N ALA A 166 -10.78 4.01 3.41
CA ALA A 166 -10.92 4.32 1.99
C ALA A 166 -9.56 4.50 1.31
N GLU A 167 -8.62 5.19 1.96
CA GLU A 167 -7.25 5.32 1.43
C GLU A 167 -6.53 3.97 1.37
N PHE A 168 -6.67 3.15 2.42
CA PHE A 168 -6.07 1.82 2.45
C PHE A 168 -6.61 0.94 1.32
N HIS A 169 -7.94 0.89 1.16
CA HIS A 169 -8.59 0.13 0.09
C HIS A 169 -8.19 0.63 -1.28
N ARG A 170 -8.24 1.95 -1.52
CA ARG A 170 -7.77 2.56 -2.76
C ARG A 170 -6.34 2.14 -3.08
N ASP A 171 -5.43 2.25 -2.11
CA ASP A 171 -4.02 1.94 -2.32
C ASP A 171 -3.82 0.45 -2.67
N VAL A 172 -4.55 -0.48 -2.05
CA VAL A 172 -4.49 -1.92 -2.39
C VAL A 172 -5.10 -2.21 -3.77
N ILE A 173 -6.28 -1.66 -4.07
CA ILE A 173 -6.92 -1.82 -5.39
C ILE A 173 -6.04 -1.24 -6.51
N HIS A 174 -5.30 -0.17 -6.22
CA HIS A 174 -4.37 0.43 -7.17
C HIS A 174 -3.22 -0.51 -7.56
N ILE A 175 -2.72 -1.33 -6.62
CA ILE A 175 -1.72 -2.38 -6.91
C ILE A 175 -2.28 -3.35 -7.95
N LEU A 176 -3.51 -3.81 -7.73
CA LEU A 176 -4.16 -4.79 -8.60
C LEU A 176 -4.56 -4.19 -9.95
N ALA A 177 -4.90 -2.89 -9.99
CA ALA A 177 -5.16 -2.17 -11.23
C ALA A 177 -3.91 -2.04 -12.10
N ASN A 178 -2.77 -1.70 -11.49
CA ASN A 178 -1.51 -1.68 -12.21
C ASN A 178 -1.14 -3.06 -12.75
N ALA A 179 -1.38 -4.12 -11.98
CA ALA A 179 -1.11 -5.48 -12.42
C ALA A 179 -1.98 -5.89 -13.61
N VAL A 180 -3.30 -5.65 -13.53
CA VAL A 180 -4.24 -5.94 -14.62
C VAL A 180 -3.91 -5.12 -15.89
N MET A 181 -3.52 -3.85 -15.73
CA MET A 181 -3.21 -2.97 -16.87
C MET A 181 -1.89 -3.31 -17.55
N PHE A 182 -0.87 -3.72 -16.79
CA PHE A 182 0.46 -3.99 -17.32
C PHE A 182 0.61 -5.40 -17.91
N ASN A 183 -0.05 -6.40 -17.30
CA ASN A 183 0.12 -7.80 -17.67
C ASN A 183 -0.95 -8.24 -18.68
N SER A 184 -0.59 -9.20 -19.56
CA SER A 184 -1.54 -9.83 -20.49
C SER A 184 -2.63 -10.61 -19.74
N GLU A 185 -3.85 -10.66 -20.29
CA GLU A 185 -4.98 -11.40 -19.72
C GLU A 185 -4.70 -12.91 -19.59
N GLU A 186 -3.82 -13.44 -20.44
CA GLU A 186 -3.38 -14.84 -20.44
C GLU A 186 -2.34 -15.14 -19.36
N SER A 187 -1.81 -14.12 -18.68
CA SER A 187 -0.77 -14.28 -17.66
C SER A 187 -1.36 -14.72 -16.32
N GLU A 188 -0.58 -15.52 -15.58
CA GLU A 188 -0.94 -15.93 -14.24
C GLU A 188 -1.10 -14.72 -13.29
N LEU A 189 -0.26 -13.69 -13.45
CA LEU A 189 -0.34 -12.46 -12.66
C LEU A 189 -1.64 -11.69 -12.86
N TYR A 190 -2.17 -11.67 -14.09
CA TYR A 190 -3.47 -11.06 -14.36
C TYR A 190 -4.59 -11.81 -13.63
N SER A 191 -4.60 -13.14 -13.75
CA SER A 191 -5.59 -14.00 -13.08
C SER A 191 -5.51 -13.87 -11.55
N MET A 192 -4.30 -13.88 -10.99
CA MET A 192 -4.04 -13.65 -9.56
C MET A 192 -4.52 -12.27 -9.10
N ALA A 193 -4.33 -11.22 -9.91
CA ALA A 193 -4.77 -9.87 -9.56
C ALA A 193 -6.30 -9.77 -9.53
N MET A 194 -7.00 -10.45 -10.44
CA MET A 194 -8.46 -10.53 -10.46
C MET A 194 -8.99 -11.28 -9.24
N GLU A 195 -8.44 -12.46 -8.93
CA GLU A 195 -8.79 -13.23 -7.72
C GLU A 195 -8.59 -12.40 -6.44
N MET A 196 -7.48 -11.67 -6.36
CA MET A 196 -7.19 -10.85 -5.19
C MET A 196 -8.14 -9.68 -5.00
N ARG A 197 -8.76 -9.14 -6.06
CA ARG A 197 -9.71 -8.03 -5.92
C ARG A 197 -10.90 -8.44 -5.07
N ASP A 198 -11.49 -9.60 -5.38
CA ASP A 198 -12.65 -10.12 -4.65
C ASP A 198 -12.30 -10.45 -3.20
N TYR A 199 -11.11 -11.03 -2.97
CA TYR A 199 -10.60 -11.32 -1.64
C TYR A 199 -10.41 -10.04 -0.81
N VAL A 200 -9.77 -9.01 -1.39
CA VAL A 200 -9.56 -7.71 -0.73
C VAL A 200 -10.88 -7.06 -0.35
N ASP A 201 -11.87 -7.05 -1.25
CA ASP A 201 -13.18 -6.47 -0.95
C ASP A 201 -13.89 -7.20 0.20
N SER A 202 -13.69 -8.51 0.33
CA SER A 202 -14.20 -9.29 1.47
C SER A 202 -13.54 -8.89 2.79
N GLU A 203 -12.21 -8.78 2.81
CA GLU A 203 -11.47 -8.36 4.00
C GLU A 203 -11.78 -6.91 4.40
N MET A 204 -12.00 -6.01 3.44
CA MET A 204 -12.39 -4.62 3.70
C MET A 204 -13.77 -4.53 4.33
N ARG A 205 -14.73 -5.35 3.88
CA ARG A 205 -16.05 -5.47 4.54
C ARG A 205 -15.91 -5.91 6.00
N SER A 206 -15.03 -6.88 6.28
CA SER A 206 -14.74 -7.28 7.66
C SER A 206 -14.19 -6.13 8.51
N LEU A 207 -13.30 -5.30 7.96
CA LEU A 207 -12.73 -4.15 8.67
C LEU A 207 -13.82 -3.15 9.08
N LEU A 208 -14.75 -2.83 8.18
CA LEU A 208 -15.84 -1.88 8.43
C LEU A 208 -16.80 -2.36 9.52
N VAL A 209 -17.07 -3.68 9.58
CA VAL A 209 -17.92 -4.26 10.63
C VAL A 209 -17.22 -4.24 11.99
N CYS A 210 -15.90 -4.52 12.04
CA CYS A 210 -15.13 -4.51 13.28
C CYS A 210 -14.96 -3.10 13.87
N THR A 211 -14.83 -2.07 13.05
CA THR A 211 -14.73 -0.67 13.53
C THR A 211 -16.09 -0.13 14.00
N ALA A 212 -17.20 -0.59 13.43
CA ALA A 212 -18.55 -0.19 13.87
C ALA A 212 -18.97 -0.80 15.22
N ARG A 213 -18.41 -1.96 15.60
CA ARG A 213 -18.74 -2.65 16.86
C ARG A 213 -17.93 -2.17 18.08
N GLY A 214 -17.04 -1.19 17.91
CA GLY A 214 -16.14 -0.72 18.97
C GLY A 214 -16.74 0.21 20.03
N ASP A 215 -18.05 0.50 20.01
CA ASP A 215 -18.67 1.53 20.87
C ASP A 215 -19.80 1.02 21.78
N GLY A 216 -19.75 -0.24 22.22
CA GLY A 216 -20.80 -0.72 23.11
C GLY A 216 -20.63 -2.14 23.62
N THR A 217 -19.69 -2.38 24.54
CA THR A 217 -19.85 -3.35 25.63
C THR A 217 -18.65 -3.30 26.57
N ARG A 218 -18.71 -2.38 27.53
CA ARG A 218 -18.23 -2.63 28.90
C ARG A 218 -19.41 -2.29 29.82
N GLN A 219 -20.11 -3.33 30.26
CA GLN A 219 -20.85 -3.33 31.51
C GLN A 219 -20.17 -4.37 32.41
#